data_AF-A0A6P6JXU7-F1
#
_entry.id   AF-A0A6P6JXU7-F1
#
_cell.length_a   1.000
_cell.length_b   1.000
_cell.length_c   1.000
_cell.angle_alpha   90.00
_cell.angle_beta   90.00
_cell.angle_gamma   90.00
#
_symmetry.space_group_name_H-M   'P 1'
#
loop_
_entity.id
_entity.type
_entity.pdbx_description
1 polymer ?
#
loop_
_entity_poly.entity_id
_entity_poly.type
_entity_poly.pdbx_seq_one_letter_code
_entity_poly.pdbx_strand_id
1 'polypeptide(L)'
;MKTPNILCLKTVFLNCLRPVQYVQEPAIFSLVAMGLFWPLINVARIVFESMHLKMFTYRTFRRHASMYLEPLIIYMWKKEQVDLVKDLCEADKVIIGGDMRADSPGHSAKYGSYTTMDLQNNLIIDIQLVQSNEVGGSYHMEKEGLKRSLEWLEECGVRLDCIVTDRHLQIQKFLKERNVTQYYDVWHLEKGLSKKLEQIARDKDCSIVKKWQHSIRNHLYWTAASSTSGLEKVAKWKSLINHIQDVHIHDDLLYPQCEHSHRVSKGGRTPDDKRSAASRL
;
A
#
# COMPACT_ATOMS: atom_id res chain seq x y z
N MET A 1 -27.96 7.79 24.35
CA MET A 1 -27.21 8.07 23.11
C MET A 1 -26.12 7.02 22.99
N LYS A 2 -26.25 6.11 22.02
CA LYS A 2 -25.36 4.96 21.85
C LYS A 2 -24.07 5.42 21.16
N THR A 3 -22.94 5.16 21.81
CA THR A 3 -21.59 5.30 21.26
C THR A 3 -21.38 4.34 20.09
N PRO A 4 -20.86 4.78 18.92
CA PRO A 4 -20.48 3.86 17.86
C PRO A 4 -19.21 3.12 18.27
N ASN A 5 -19.42 1.84 18.55
CA ASN A 5 -18.50 0.74 18.84
C ASN A 5 -17.03 0.85 18.37
N ILE A 6 -16.15 0.59 19.34
CA ILE A 6 -14.74 0.16 19.28
C ILE A 6 -14.48 -1.04 18.32
N LEU A 7 -15.51 -1.67 17.75
CA LEU A 7 -15.36 -2.62 16.65
C LEU A 7 -14.88 -1.98 15.34
N CYS A 8 -15.15 -0.69 15.08
CA CYS A 8 -14.82 -0.07 13.80
C CYS A 8 -13.31 0.13 13.59
N LEU A 9 -12.55 0.38 14.65
CA LEU A 9 -11.09 0.62 14.58
C LEU A 9 -10.27 -0.68 14.53
N LYS A 10 -10.78 -1.77 15.12
CA LYS A 10 -10.21 -3.11 14.92
C LYS A 10 -10.40 -3.59 13.48
N THR A 11 -11.49 -3.20 12.81
CA THR A 11 -11.72 -3.51 11.39
C THR A 11 -10.68 -2.83 10.50
N VAL A 12 -10.29 -1.57 10.75
CA VAL A 12 -9.24 -0.88 9.99
C VAL A 12 -7.86 -1.54 10.21
N PHE A 13 -7.50 -1.84 11.45
CA PHE A 13 -6.20 -2.46 11.79
C PHE A 13 -6.08 -3.90 11.29
N LEU A 14 -7.19 -4.66 11.25
CA LEU A 14 -7.23 -5.99 10.66
C LEU A 14 -7.37 -5.96 9.12
N ASN A 15 -7.92 -4.91 8.50
CA ASN A 15 -8.04 -4.84 7.04
C ASN A 15 -6.70 -4.51 6.37
N CYS A 16 -5.81 -3.73 7.00
CA CYS A 16 -4.44 -3.52 6.50
C CYS A 16 -3.52 -4.75 6.64
N LEU A 17 -3.86 -5.71 7.51
CA LEU A 17 -3.10 -6.96 7.73
C LEU A 17 -3.82 -8.21 7.23
N ARG A 18 -5.08 -8.10 6.80
CA ARG A 18 -5.70 -9.16 6.00
C ARG A 18 -4.90 -9.23 4.70
N PRO A 19 -4.60 -10.43 4.17
CA PRO A 19 -4.30 -10.51 2.74
C PRO A 19 -5.43 -9.73 2.07
N VAL A 20 -5.05 -8.78 1.19
CA VAL A 20 -5.98 -8.13 0.26
C VAL A 20 -7.03 -9.16 -0.04
N GLN A 21 -8.28 -8.93 0.34
CA GLN A 21 -9.36 -9.71 -0.23
C GLN A 21 -9.27 -9.34 -1.70
N TYR A 22 -8.42 -10.06 -2.43
CA TYR A 22 -8.63 -10.37 -3.81
C TYR A 22 -10.08 -10.78 -3.76
N VAL A 23 -10.95 -9.89 -4.26
CA VAL A 23 -12.26 -10.30 -4.68
C VAL A 23 -11.98 -11.60 -5.42
N GLN A 24 -12.64 -12.64 -4.94
CA GLN A 24 -12.45 -14.01 -5.36
C GLN A 24 -13.05 -14.09 -6.76
N GLU A 25 -12.41 -13.40 -7.69
CA GLU A 25 -12.91 -13.01 -8.98
C GLU A 25 -11.98 -13.66 -10.00
N PRO A 26 -12.52 -14.55 -10.84
CA PRO A 26 -11.72 -15.44 -11.68
C PRO A 26 -10.85 -14.69 -12.71
N ALA A 27 -11.12 -13.41 -12.98
CA ALA A 27 -10.44 -12.63 -14.01
C ALA A 27 -8.99 -12.22 -13.64
N ILE A 28 -8.76 -11.72 -12.42
CA ILE A 28 -7.42 -11.28 -11.97
C ILE A 28 -6.54 -12.50 -11.67
N PHE A 29 -7.12 -13.56 -11.12
CA PHE A 29 -6.45 -14.85 -10.97
C PHE A 29 -5.98 -15.42 -12.31
N SER A 30 -6.74 -15.18 -13.39
CA SER A 30 -6.38 -15.63 -14.74
C SER A 30 -5.17 -14.89 -15.31
N LEU A 31 -4.99 -13.59 -15.04
CA LEU A 31 -3.83 -12.82 -15.52
C LEU A 31 -2.53 -13.23 -14.81
N VAL A 32 -2.59 -13.44 -13.49
CA VAL A 32 -1.43 -13.89 -12.69
C VAL A 32 -1.11 -15.37 -12.97
N ALA A 33 -2.13 -16.21 -13.15
CA ALA A 33 -1.95 -17.60 -13.57
C ALA A 33 -1.28 -17.69 -14.95
N MET A 34 -1.60 -16.82 -15.92
CA MET A 34 -1.04 -16.89 -17.27
C MET A 34 0.48 -16.67 -17.35
N GLY A 35 1.07 -15.87 -16.46
CA GLY A 35 2.52 -15.64 -16.39
C GLY A 35 3.27 -16.63 -15.50
N LEU A 36 2.65 -17.05 -14.39
CA LEU A 36 3.24 -17.99 -13.42
C LEU A 36 3.12 -19.46 -13.84
N PHE A 37 2.28 -19.78 -14.84
CA PHE A 37 2.11 -21.16 -15.32
C PHE A 37 3.15 -21.65 -16.32
N TRP A 38 4.10 -20.84 -16.82
CA TRP A 38 5.07 -21.38 -17.79
C TRP A 38 5.98 -22.49 -17.22
N PRO A 39 6.51 -22.39 -15.98
CA PRO A 39 7.19 -23.51 -15.34
C PRO A 39 6.27 -24.74 -15.16
N LEU A 40 4.98 -24.52 -14.89
CA LEU A 40 3.96 -25.58 -14.77
C LEU A 40 3.58 -26.20 -16.13
N ILE A 41 3.66 -25.45 -17.23
CA ILE A 41 3.41 -25.92 -18.59
C ILE A 41 4.50 -26.91 -19.02
N ASN A 42 5.76 -26.73 -18.59
CA ASN A 42 6.81 -27.71 -18.86
C ASN A 42 6.57 -29.05 -18.15
N VAL A 43 6.10 -29.01 -16.90
CA VAL A 43 5.70 -30.22 -16.16
C VAL A 43 4.46 -30.86 -16.78
N ALA A 44 3.45 -30.05 -17.12
CA ALA A 44 2.25 -30.52 -17.80
C ALA A 44 2.57 -31.12 -19.19
N ARG A 45 3.53 -30.55 -19.93
CA ARG A 45 3.99 -31.09 -21.21
C ARG A 45 4.56 -32.49 -21.06
N ILE A 46 5.45 -32.71 -20.07
CA ILE A 46 6.04 -34.03 -19.79
C ILE A 46 4.93 -35.05 -19.45
N VAL A 47 3.98 -34.65 -18.61
CA VAL A 47 2.87 -35.49 -18.15
C VAL A 47 1.93 -35.86 -19.31
N PHE A 48 1.58 -34.91 -20.18
CA PHE A 48 0.70 -35.16 -21.33
C PHE A 48 1.39 -35.97 -22.43
N GLU A 49 2.67 -35.72 -22.70
CA GLU A 49 3.48 -36.54 -23.62
C GLU A 49 3.58 -37.99 -23.11
N SER A 50 3.80 -38.20 -21.81
CA SER A 50 3.82 -39.54 -21.19
C SER A 50 2.48 -40.26 -21.28
N MET A 51 1.37 -39.51 -21.32
CA MET A 51 0.01 -40.05 -21.51
C MET A 51 -0.42 -40.13 -22.98
N HIS A 52 0.47 -39.83 -23.94
CA HIS A 52 0.16 -39.75 -25.37
C HIS A 52 -0.97 -38.76 -25.72
N LEU A 53 -1.16 -37.71 -24.93
CA LEU A 53 -2.14 -36.66 -25.16
C LEU A 53 -1.52 -35.52 -25.99
N LYS A 54 -2.26 -35.04 -27.00
CA LYS A 54 -1.83 -33.88 -27.80
C LYS A 54 -2.17 -32.58 -27.07
N MET A 55 -1.17 -31.72 -26.87
CA MET A 55 -1.34 -30.37 -26.35
C MET A 55 -1.35 -29.32 -27.46
N PHE A 56 -2.06 -28.22 -27.24
CA PHE A 56 -1.94 -27.04 -28.08
C PHE A 56 -0.55 -26.42 -27.94
N THR A 57 0.00 -25.91 -29.05
CA THR A 57 1.24 -25.12 -29.00
C THR A 57 0.99 -23.81 -28.24
N TYR A 58 2.05 -23.22 -27.69
CA TYR A 58 1.96 -21.90 -27.06
C TYR A 58 1.36 -20.85 -28.02
N ARG A 59 1.70 -20.91 -29.31
CA ARG A 59 1.13 -20.04 -30.35
C ARG A 59 -0.39 -20.21 -30.45
N THR A 60 -0.87 -21.46 -30.47
CA THR A 60 -2.30 -21.75 -30.49
C THR A 60 -2.97 -21.28 -29.21
N PHE A 61 -2.38 -21.51 -28.04
CA PHE A 61 -2.90 -21.01 -26.76
C PHE A 61 -3.00 -19.48 -26.75
N ARG A 62 -1.92 -18.76 -27.11
CA ARG A 62 -1.92 -17.28 -27.15
C ARG A 62 -2.96 -16.73 -28.12
N ARG A 63 -3.17 -17.39 -29.27
CA ARG A 63 -4.24 -17.01 -30.20
C ARG A 63 -5.62 -17.14 -29.56
N HIS A 64 -5.91 -18.25 -28.86
CA HIS A 64 -7.18 -18.42 -28.16
C HIS A 64 -7.35 -17.44 -27.00
N ALA A 65 -6.30 -17.24 -26.20
CA ALA A 65 -6.28 -16.26 -25.13
C ALA A 65 -6.63 -14.86 -25.65
N SER A 66 -5.98 -14.44 -26.73
CA SER A 66 -6.21 -13.10 -27.30
C SER A 66 -7.57 -12.94 -27.98
N MET A 67 -8.10 -14.00 -28.60
CA MET A 67 -9.40 -13.94 -29.27
C MET A 67 -10.59 -14.01 -28.31
N TYR A 68 -10.46 -14.73 -27.19
CA TYR A 68 -11.61 -15.05 -26.34
C TYR A 68 -11.41 -14.63 -24.88
N LEU A 69 -10.26 -14.95 -24.29
CA LEU A 69 -10.06 -14.75 -22.85
C LEU A 69 -9.77 -13.28 -22.50
N GLU A 70 -8.86 -12.63 -23.22
CA GLU A 70 -8.49 -11.23 -22.98
C GLU A 70 -9.70 -10.29 -23.15
N PRO A 71 -10.53 -10.40 -24.22
CA PRO A 71 -11.74 -9.60 -24.35
C PRO A 71 -12.76 -9.87 -23.23
N LEU A 72 -12.89 -11.13 -22.79
CA LEU A 72 -13.79 -11.49 -21.69
C LEU A 72 -13.33 -10.87 -20.36
N ILE A 73 -12.03 -10.92 -20.06
CA ILE A 73 -11.46 -10.29 -18.86
C ILE A 73 -11.73 -8.78 -18.88
N ILE A 74 -11.49 -8.12 -20.01
CA ILE A 74 -11.73 -6.68 -20.16
C ILE A 74 -13.22 -6.37 -19.98
N TYR A 75 -14.10 -7.21 -20.55
CA TYR A 75 -15.55 -7.05 -20.40
C TYR A 75 -15.99 -7.16 -18.94
N MET A 76 -15.53 -8.18 -18.21
CA MET A 76 -15.85 -8.39 -16.80
C MET A 76 -15.31 -7.23 -15.95
N TRP A 77 -14.04 -6.86 -16.13
CA TRP A 77 -13.42 -5.72 -15.44
C TRP A 77 -14.22 -4.44 -15.64
N LYS A 78 -14.56 -4.09 -16.89
CA LYS A 78 -15.33 -2.86 -17.18
C LYS A 78 -16.72 -2.89 -16.56
N LYS A 79 -17.36 -4.06 -16.54
CA LYS A 79 -18.68 -4.22 -15.93
C LYS A 79 -18.62 -3.96 -14.42
N GLU A 80 -17.69 -4.60 -13.72
CA GLU A 80 -17.48 -4.43 -12.27
C GLU A 80 -17.02 -3.01 -11.93
N GLN A 81 -16.15 -2.43 -12.76
CA GLN A 81 -15.65 -1.06 -12.59
C GLN A 81 -16.79 -0.03 -12.67
N VAL A 82 -17.79 -0.21 -13.54
CA VAL A 82 -18.94 0.69 -13.64
C VAL A 82 -19.77 0.67 -12.35
N ASP A 83 -20.04 -0.50 -11.80
CA ASP A 83 -20.79 -0.64 -10.55
C ASP A 83 -20.01 -0.01 -9.38
N LEU A 84 -18.71 -0.28 -9.29
CA LEU A 84 -17.83 0.31 -8.28
C LEU A 84 -17.81 1.84 -8.33
N VAL A 85 -17.65 2.42 -9.53
CA VAL A 85 -17.62 3.89 -9.69
C VAL A 85 -18.95 4.52 -9.32
N LYS A 86 -20.07 3.86 -9.63
CA LYS A 86 -21.39 4.35 -9.24
C LYS A 86 -21.50 4.45 -7.71
N ASP A 87 -21.06 3.43 -6.99
CA ASP A 87 -21.04 3.45 -5.52
C ASP A 87 -20.13 4.58 -4.98
N LEU A 88 -18.99 4.84 -5.63
CA LEU A 88 -18.09 5.93 -5.28
C LEU A 88 -18.67 7.32 -5.58
N CYS A 89 -19.50 7.47 -6.61
CA CYS A 89 -20.20 8.73 -6.90
C CYS A 89 -21.29 9.05 -5.87
N GLU A 90 -21.94 8.02 -5.33
CA GLU A 90 -22.94 8.16 -4.25
C GLU A 90 -22.29 8.46 -2.89
N ALA A 91 -21.01 8.13 -2.72
CA ALA A 91 -20.24 8.48 -1.53
C ALA A 91 -20.01 10.00 -1.40
N ASP A 92 -19.85 10.48 -0.16
CA ASP A 92 -19.60 11.91 0.07
C ASP A 92 -18.19 12.32 -0.36
N LYS A 93 -17.21 11.52 0.03
CA LYS A 93 -15.78 11.81 -0.05
C LYS A 93 -15.00 10.52 -0.18
N VAL A 94 -14.25 10.37 -1.27
CA VAL A 94 -13.43 9.18 -1.54
C VAL A 94 -11.98 9.46 -1.20
N ILE A 95 -11.32 8.49 -0.57
CA ILE A 95 -9.88 8.54 -0.28
C ILE A 95 -9.21 7.49 -1.16
N ILE A 96 -8.37 7.93 -2.09
CA ILE A 96 -7.69 7.01 -3.01
C ILE A 96 -6.19 6.87 -2.70
N GLY A 97 -5.62 5.74 -3.06
CA GLY A 97 -4.19 5.51 -3.12
C GLY A 97 -3.77 5.27 -4.56
N GLY A 98 -2.53 5.65 -4.90
CA GLY A 98 -2.02 5.43 -6.24
C GLY A 98 -0.53 5.16 -6.29
N ASP A 99 -0.13 4.19 -7.11
CA ASP A 99 1.26 3.79 -7.34
C ASP A 99 1.45 3.27 -8.77
N MET A 100 2.66 3.40 -9.30
CA MET A 100 3.04 2.85 -10.61
C MET A 100 4.00 1.68 -10.48
N ARG A 101 3.71 0.63 -11.25
CA ARG A 101 4.64 -0.46 -11.50
C ARG A 101 5.16 -0.37 -12.93
N ALA A 102 6.47 -0.45 -13.11
CA ALA A 102 7.11 -0.45 -14.42
C ALA A 102 7.60 -1.86 -14.81
N ASP A 103 7.66 -2.13 -16.10
CA ASP A 103 8.10 -3.40 -16.67
C ASP A 103 9.60 -3.69 -16.47
N SER A 104 10.42 -2.64 -16.30
CA SER A 104 11.84 -2.75 -15.99
C SER A 104 12.31 -1.65 -15.04
N PRO A 105 13.42 -1.87 -14.30
CA PRO A 105 13.98 -0.85 -13.41
C PRO A 105 14.61 0.32 -14.19
N GLY A 106 14.61 1.50 -13.57
CA GLY A 106 15.34 2.67 -14.07
C GLY A 106 14.71 3.34 -15.29
N HIS A 107 15.54 4.06 -16.06
CA HIS A 107 15.05 4.93 -17.14
C HIS A 107 14.66 4.19 -18.43
N SER A 108 14.90 2.88 -18.50
CA SER A 108 14.64 2.05 -19.69
C SER A 108 13.22 1.48 -19.78
N ALA A 109 12.36 1.74 -18.79
CA ALA A 109 11.01 1.19 -18.77
C ALA A 109 10.22 1.55 -20.03
N LYS A 110 9.59 0.53 -20.64
CA LYS A 110 8.77 0.71 -21.83
C LYS A 110 7.30 0.91 -21.47
N TYR A 111 6.83 0.19 -20.46
CA TYR A 111 5.46 0.24 -20.00
C TYR A 111 5.40 0.45 -18.49
N GLY A 112 4.48 1.31 -18.04
CA GLY A 112 4.10 1.51 -16.66
C GLY A 112 2.60 1.28 -16.48
N SER A 113 2.20 0.52 -15.47
CA SER A 113 0.80 0.41 -15.03
C SER A 113 0.62 1.23 -13.76
N TYR A 114 -0.14 2.32 -13.84
CA TYR A 114 -0.56 3.10 -12.69
C TYR A 114 -1.86 2.50 -12.13
N THR A 115 -1.88 2.16 -10.85
CA THR A 115 -3.05 1.57 -10.19
C THR A 115 -3.62 2.58 -9.21
N THR A 116 -4.92 2.83 -9.30
CA THR A 116 -5.68 3.66 -8.35
C THR A 116 -6.64 2.79 -7.54
N MET A 117 -6.64 2.95 -6.23
CA MET A 117 -7.40 2.11 -5.29
C MET A 117 -8.19 2.99 -4.31
N ASP A 118 -9.41 2.60 -3.97
CA ASP A 118 -10.14 3.14 -2.83
C ASP A 118 -9.58 2.57 -1.53
N LEU A 119 -9.06 3.43 -0.66
CA LEU A 119 -8.44 3.04 0.60
C LEU A 119 -9.46 2.72 1.69
N GLN A 120 -10.72 3.11 1.54
CA GLN A 120 -11.76 2.79 2.51
C GLN A 120 -12.25 1.35 2.32
N ASN A 121 -12.58 0.98 1.08
CA ASN A 121 -13.08 -0.36 0.76
C ASN A 121 -11.98 -1.35 0.34
N ASN A 122 -10.74 -0.88 0.11
CA ASN A 122 -9.60 -1.68 -0.38
C ASN A 122 -9.87 -2.31 -1.76
N LEU A 123 -10.49 -1.55 -2.65
CA LEU A 123 -10.87 -1.99 -4.00
C LEU A 123 -10.08 -1.23 -5.06
N ILE A 124 -9.56 -1.94 -6.06
CA ILE A 124 -8.90 -1.30 -7.19
C ILE A 124 -9.97 -0.65 -8.05
N ILE A 125 -9.84 0.65 -8.28
CA ILE A 125 -10.80 1.43 -9.06
C ILE A 125 -10.39 1.48 -10.52
N ASP A 126 -9.09 1.68 -10.78
CA ASP A 126 -8.61 1.93 -12.13
C ASP A 126 -7.15 1.48 -12.32
N ILE A 127 -6.82 1.07 -13.55
CA ILE A 127 -5.47 0.70 -13.96
C ILE A 127 -5.16 1.35 -15.31
N GLN A 128 -4.24 2.31 -15.31
CA GLN A 128 -3.81 3.02 -16.51
C GLN A 128 -2.50 2.45 -17.03
N LEU A 129 -2.53 1.89 -18.24
CA LEU A 129 -1.32 1.49 -18.95
C LEU A 129 -0.76 2.69 -19.71
N VAL A 130 0.50 3.01 -19.43
CA VAL A 130 1.22 4.14 -20.00
C VAL A 130 2.49 3.62 -20.66
N GLN A 131 2.74 4.01 -21.91
CA GLN A 131 3.97 3.66 -22.61
C GLN A 131 5.00 4.80 -22.48
N SER A 132 6.29 4.53 -22.39
CA SER A 132 7.27 5.61 -22.22
C SER A 132 7.37 6.54 -23.43
N ASN A 133 7.13 6.04 -24.64
CA ASN A 133 7.21 6.85 -25.87
C ASN A 133 6.11 7.90 -26.00
N GLU A 134 4.91 7.64 -25.47
CA GLU A 134 3.79 8.60 -25.52
C GLU A 134 4.00 9.80 -24.60
N VAL A 135 4.80 9.65 -23.54
CA VAL A 135 5.04 10.68 -22.53
C VAL A 135 6.48 11.22 -22.51
N GLY A 136 7.28 10.88 -23.53
CA GLY A 136 8.66 11.36 -23.61
C GLY A 136 9.59 10.80 -22.52
N GLY A 137 9.34 9.58 -22.06
CA GLY A 137 10.24 8.82 -21.17
C GLY A 137 9.54 8.21 -19.96
N SER A 138 10.15 7.16 -19.41
CA SER A 138 9.67 6.40 -18.26
C SER A 138 9.41 7.25 -17.01
N TYR A 139 10.19 8.33 -16.84
CA TYR A 139 10.09 9.26 -15.73
C TYR A 139 8.74 10.02 -15.68
N HIS A 140 8.06 10.17 -16.81
CA HIS A 140 6.79 10.88 -16.90
C HIS A 140 5.57 9.95 -16.79
N MET A 141 5.77 8.63 -16.84
CA MET A 141 4.67 7.67 -16.93
C MET A 141 3.79 7.68 -15.68
N GLU A 142 4.40 7.80 -14.50
CA GLU A 142 3.66 7.76 -13.23
C GLU A 142 2.70 8.96 -13.12
N LYS A 143 3.20 10.16 -13.44
CA LYS A 143 2.39 11.37 -13.44
C LYS A 143 1.27 11.29 -14.47
N GLU A 144 1.56 10.77 -15.66
CA GLU A 144 0.55 10.62 -16.70
C GLU A 144 -0.53 9.60 -16.31
N GLY A 145 -0.15 8.47 -15.74
CA GLY A 145 -1.09 7.46 -15.26
C GLY A 145 -2.02 8.01 -14.18
N LEU A 146 -1.44 8.71 -13.18
CA LEU A 146 -2.22 9.42 -12.16
C LEU A 146 -3.18 10.44 -12.78
N LYS A 147 -2.69 11.26 -13.72
CA LYS A 147 -3.49 12.28 -14.38
C LYS A 147 -4.71 11.67 -15.07
N ARG A 148 -4.51 10.60 -15.86
CA ARG A 148 -5.59 9.89 -16.56
C ARG A 148 -6.62 9.33 -15.58
N SER A 149 -6.18 8.68 -14.51
CA SER A 149 -7.10 8.15 -13.50
C SER A 149 -7.90 9.26 -12.82
N LEU A 150 -7.28 10.39 -12.45
CA LEU A 150 -7.99 11.51 -11.82
C LEU A 150 -8.99 12.16 -12.77
N GLU A 151 -8.61 12.41 -14.02
CA GLU A 151 -9.50 12.99 -15.04
C GLU A 151 -10.72 12.09 -15.28
N TRP A 152 -10.51 10.78 -15.39
CA TRP A 152 -11.60 9.83 -15.56
C TRP A 152 -12.52 9.76 -14.33
N LEU A 153 -11.97 9.77 -13.10
CA LEU A 153 -12.78 9.80 -11.87
C LEU A 153 -13.62 11.09 -11.76
N GLU A 154 -13.03 12.22 -12.14
CA GLU A 154 -13.71 13.52 -12.20
C GLU A 154 -14.86 13.50 -13.24
N GLU A 155 -14.62 12.94 -14.43
CA GLU A 155 -15.63 12.76 -15.47
C GLU A 155 -16.79 11.86 -15.02
N CYS A 156 -16.49 10.83 -14.23
CA CYS A 156 -17.52 9.97 -13.63
C CYS A 156 -18.31 10.66 -12.50
N GLY A 157 -17.85 11.81 -12.00
CA GLY A 157 -18.49 12.56 -10.91
C GLY A 157 -18.05 12.14 -9.50
N VAL A 158 -16.93 11.42 -9.37
CA VAL A 158 -16.39 11.00 -8.07
C VAL A 158 -15.79 12.19 -7.33
N ARG A 159 -16.21 12.40 -6.08
CA ARG A 159 -15.71 13.49 -5.24
C ARG A 159 -14.52 13.04 -4.38
N LEU A 160 -13.33 13.42 -4.81
CA LEU A 160 -12.09 13.10 -4.11
C LEU A 160 -11.89 13.97 -2.86
N ASP A 161 -11.56 13.35 -1.73
CA ASP A 161 -11.16 14.05 -0.50
C ASP A 161 -9.64 14.23 -0.43
N CYS A 162 -8.91 13.12 -0.54
CA CYS A 162 -7.46 13.13 -0.59
C CYS A 162 -6.90 11.90 -1.30
N ILE A 163 -5.63 12.02 -1.70
CA ILE A 163 -4.86 10.95 -2.33
C ILE A 163 -3.62 10.60 -1.50
N VAL A 164 -3.32 9.31 -1.38
CA VAL A 164 -2.08 8.79 -0.77
C VAL A 164 -1.15 8.30 -1.88
N THR A 165 0.03 8.90 -2.00
CA THR A 165 1.06 8.45 -2.97
C THR A 165 2.46 8.51 -2.37
N ASP A 166 3.44 8.15 -3.20
CA ASP A 166 4.85 8.35 -2.93
C ASP A 166 5.28 9.82 -2.93
N ARG A 167 6.47 10.04 -2.34
CA ARG A 167 7.16 11.33 -2.32
C ARG A 167 7.84 11.64 -3.65
N HIS A 168 7.06 11.68 -4.73
CA HIS A 168 7.55 12.06 -6.05
C HIS A 168 7.29 13.55 -6.34
N LEU A 169 8.34 14.32 -6.63
CA LEU A 169 8.26 15.79 -6.78
C LEU A 169 7.31 16.24 -7.90
N GLN A 170 7.27 15.51 -9.03
CA GLN A 170 6.36 15.88 -10.11
C GLN A 170 4.89 15.69 -9.73
N ILE A 171 4.59 14.63 -8.98
CA ILE A 171 3.23 14.33 -8.50
C ILE A 171 2.82 15.38 -7.47
N GLN A 172 3.70 15.71 -6.53
CA GLN A 172 3.45 16.77 -5.54
C GLN A 172 3.11 18.10 -6.22
N LYS A 173 3.92 18.49 -7.23
CA LYS A 173 3.67 19.71 -7.98
C LYS A 173 2.32 19.66 -8.70
N PHE A 174 2.03 18.57 -9.41
CA PHE A 174 0.78 18.38 -10.15
C PHE A 174 -0.47 18.41 -9.26
N LEU A 175 -0.46 17.67 -8.14
CA LEU A 175 -1.57 17.63 -7.19
C LEU A 175 -1.79 18.98 -6.51
N LYS A 176 -0.70 19.69 -6.18
CA LYS A 176 -0.78 21.05 -5.64
C LYS A 176 -1.41 22.03 -6.65
N GLU A 177 -1.02 21.95 -7.92
CA GLU A 177 -1.61 22.79 -8.99
C GLU A 177 -3.11 22.49 -9.20
N ARG A 178 -3.54 21.24 -8.98
CA ARG A 178 -4.95 20.82 -9.01
C ARG A 178 -5.71 21.06 -7.70
N ASN A 179 -5.09 21.60 -6.65
CA ASN A 179 -5.67 21.74 -5.31
C ASN A 179 -6.18 20.42 -4.70
N VAL A 180 -5.52 19.29 -5.02
CA VAL A 180 -5.83 17.98 -4.43
C VAL A 180 -4.98 17.78 -3.18
N THR A 181 -5.64 17.41 -2.07
CA THR A 181 -4.95 17.10 -0.81
C THR A 181 -4.16 15.79 -0.96
N GLN A 182 -2.83 15.87 -0.79
CA GLN A 182 -1.95 14.71 -0.85
C GLN A 182 -1.45 14.31 0.55
N TYR A 183 -1.51 13.02 0.84
CA TYR A 183 -0.79 12.38 1.94
C TYR A 183 0.27 11.42 1.41
N TYR A 184 1.24 11.09 2.25
CA TYR A 184 2.32 10.19 1.90
C TYR A 184 2.10 8.80 2.45
N ASP A 185 2.44 7.79 1.65
CA ASP A 185 2.47 6.42 2.12
C ASP A 185 3.44 6.27 3.31
N VAL A 186 2.90 5.80 4.44
CA VAL A 186 3.63 5.54 5.66
C VAL A 186 4.66 4.42 5.48
N TRP A 187 4.42 3.45 4.57
CA TRP A 187 5.35 2.38 4.28
C TRP A 187 6.66 2.91 3.68
N HIS A 188 6.59 3.87 2.76
CA HIS A 188 7.79 4.50 2.20
C HIS A 188 8.58 5.29 3.26
N LEU A 189 7.87 5.97 4.17
CA LEU A 189 8.50 6.64 5.32
C LEU A 189 9.18 5.63 6.25
N GLU A 190 8.50 4.55 6.60
CA GLU A 190 9.02 3.48 7.45
C GLU A 190 10.25 2.83 6.83
N LYS A 191 10.18 2.45 5.56
CA LYS A 191 11.30 1.85 4.82
C LYS A 191 12.53 2.76 4.81
N GLY A 192 12.34 4.06 4.61
CA GLY A 192 13.41 5.06 4.69
C GLY A 192 14.01 5.17 6.10
N LEU A 193 13.17 5.15 7.13
CA LEU A 193 13.59 5.14 8.52
C LEU A 193 14.36 3.86 8.87
N SER A 194 13.86 2.69 8.50
CA SER A 194 14.50 1.40 8.77
C SER A 194 15.89 1.31 8.19
N LYS A 195 16.11 1.78 6.95
CA LYS A 195 17.45 1.83 6.36
C LYS A 195 18.42 2.70 7.18
N LYS A 196 17.96 3.84 7.69
CA LYS A 196 18.78 4.71 8.55
C LYS A 196 19.08 4.06 9.89
N LEU A 197 18.08 3.41 10.51
CA LEU A 197 18.27 2.67 11.76
C LEU A 197 19.26 1.52 11.59
N GLU A 198 19.18 0.78 10.48
CA GLU A 198 20.14 -0.27 10.14
C GLU A 198 21.56 0.26 9.95
N GLN A 199 21.71 1.44 9.34
CA GLN A 199 23.01 2.07 9.17
C GLN A 199 23.62 2.46 10.53
N ILE A 200 22.81 3.07 11.41
CA ILE A 200 23.24 3.45 12.78
C ILE A 200 23.58 2.21 13.60
N ALA A 201 22.78 1.14 13.49
CA ALA A 201 22.98 -0.10 14.23
C ALA A 201 24.27 -0.87 13.85
N ARG A 202 24.96 -0.50 12.76
CA ARG A 202 26.27 -1.07 12.39
C ARG A 202 27.40 -0.50 13.22
N ASP A 203 27.21 0.67 13.83
CA ASP A 203 28.14 1.21 14.78
C ASP A 203 28.10 0.39 16.08
N LYS A 204 29.26 0.00 16.60
CA LYS A 204 29.37 -0.82 17.81
C LYS A 204 28.73 -0.13 19.00
N ASP A 205 28.90 1.19 19.08
CA ASP A 205 28.39 2.02 20.18
C ASP A 205 26.87 2.22 20.09
N CYS A 206 26.27 2.03 18.91
CA CYS A 206 24.83 2.18 18.68
C CYS A 206 24.11 0.85 18.39
N SER A 207 24.74 -0.29 18.64
CA SER A 207 24.17 -1.62 18.36
C SER A 207 22.84 -1.89 19.10
N ILE A 208 22.59 -1.19 20.21
CA ILE A 208 21.32 -1.25 20.95
C ILE A 208 20.11 -0.79 20.11
N VAL A 209 20.32 0.11 19.13
CA VAL A 209 19.25 0.60 18.24
C VAL A 209 18.59 -0.55 17.48
N LYS A 210 19.37 -1.59 17.12
CA LYS A 210 18.85 -2.79 16.46
C LYS A 210 17.77 -3.49 17.28
N LYS A 211 17.89 -3.50 18.62
CA LYS A 211 16.92 -4.11 19.53
C LYS A 211 15.60 -3.33 19.55
N TRP A 212 15.65 -2.02 19.34
CA TRP A 212 14.48 -1.13 19.33
C TRP A 212 13.85 -0.96 17.95
N GLN A 213 14.49 -1.42 16.88
CA GLN A 213 14.07 -1.17 15.51
C GLN A 213 12.60 -1.56 15.26
N HIS A 214 12.18 -2.75 15.69
CA HIS A 214 10.78 -3.20 15.52
C HIS A 214 9.80 -2.26 16.24
N SER A 215 10.10 -1.91 17.48
CA SER A 215 9.30 -1.00 18.31
C SER A 215 9.17 0.39 17.70
N ILE A 216 10.26 0.93 17.19
CA ILE A 216 10.29 2.25 16.53
C ILE A 216 9.40 2.23 15.27
N ARG A 217 9.47 1.16 14.48
CA ARG A 217 8.63 0.98 13.28
C ARG A 217 7.16 0.89 13.64
N ASN A 218 6.80 0.10 14.63
CA ASN A 218 5.41 -0.01 15.05
C ASN A 218 4.88 1.30 15.62
N HIS A 219 5.69 2.02 16.41
CA HIS A 219 5.33 3.34 16.92
C HIS A 219 5.05 4.34 15.78
N LEU A 220 5.79 4.27 14.67
CA LEU A 220 5.53 5.09 13.49
C LEU A 220 4.16 4.77 12.87
N TYR A 221 3.83 3.49 12.67
CA TYR A 221 2.53 3.06 12.15
C TYR A 221 1.39 3.43 13.10
N TRP A 222 1.54 3.17 14.39
CA TRP A 222 0.57 3.55 15.41
C TRP A 222 0.37 5.06 15.46
N THR A 223 1.44 5.85 15.37
CA THR A 223 1.36 7.32 15.29
C THR A 223 0.55 7.74 14.07
N ALA A 224 0.81 7.17 12.89
CA ALA A 224 0.08 7.49 11.67
C ALA A 224 -1.41 7.14 11.76
N ALA A 225 -1.73 5.96 12.31
CA ALA A 225 -3.09 5.42 12.37
C ALA A 225 -3.96 6.01 13.49
N SER A 226 -3.36 6.38 14.63
CA SER A 226 -4.09 6.86 15.82
C SER A 226 -4.25 8.37 15.89
N SER A 227 -3.57 9.14 15.02
CA SER A 227 -3.57 10.60 15.09
C SER A 227 -4.60 11.24 14.16
N THR A 228 -5.36 12.19 14.70
CA THR A 228 -6.38 12.96 13.99
C THR A 228 -5.81 14.16 13.22
N SER A 229 -4.63 14.66 13.62
CA SER A 229 -4.00 15.83 12.99
C SER A 229 -2.51 15.60 12.70
N GLY A 230 -1.93 16.44 11.84
CA GLY A 230 -0.49 16.43 11.57
C GLY A 230 0.34 16.82 12.80
N LEU A 231 -0.16 17.76 13.61
CA LEU A 231 0.52 18.19 14.84
C LEU A 231 0.52 17.08 15.89
N GLU A 232 -0.59 16.36 16.03
CA GLU A 232 -0.68 15.18 16.92
C GLU A 232 0.29 14.07 16.47
N LYS A 233 0.43 13.82 15.16
CA LYS A 233 1.44 12.88 14.63
C LYS A 233 2.85 13.28 15.07
N VAL A 234 3.17 14.57 15.03
CA VAL A 234 4.48 15.08 15.47
C VAL A 234 4.66 14.93 16.98
N ALA A 235 3.64 15.22 17.78
CA ALA A 235 3.67 15.06 19.24
C ALA A 235 3.90 13.60 19.65
N LYS A 236 3.08 12.68 19.12
CA LYS A 236 3.22 11.23 19.31
C LYS A 236 4.57 10.70 18.82
N TRP A 237 5.07 11.18 17.68
CA TRP A 237 6.39 10.76 17.19
C TRP A 237 7.54 11.23 18.10
N LYS A 238 7.50 12.48 18.57
CA LYS A 238 8.51 13.02 19.51
C LYS A 238 8.52 12.30 20.84
N SER A 239 7.34 11.86 21.31
CA SER A 239 7.21 11.17 22.59
C SER A 239 7.93 9.81 22.63
N LEU A 240 8.29 9.23 21.48
CA LEU A 240 9.03 7.98 21.38
C LEU A 240 10.34 8.00 22.17
N ILE A 241 11.07 9.12 22.15
CA ILE A 241 12.35 9.24 22.86
C ILE A 241 12.13 9.17 24.38
N ASN A 242 11.12 9.87 24.88
CA ASN A 242 10.71 9.81 26.29
C ASN A 242 10.28 8.38 26.65
N HIS A 243 9.46 7.75 25.80
CA HIS A 243 8.98 6.40 26.02
C HIS A 243 10.11 5.35 26.12
N ILE A 244 11.14 5.45 25.26
CA ILE A 244 12.33 4.60 25.33
C ILE A 244 13.09 4.76 26.66
N GLN A 245 13.04 5.97 27.24
CA GLN A 245 13.63 6.29 28.54
C GLN A 245 12.72 5.94 29.74
N ASP A 246 11.56 5.32 29.49
CA ASP A 246 10.54 5.03 30.49
C ASP A 246 9.87 6.29 31.10
N VAL A 247 9.89 7.40 30.34
CA VAL A 247 9.20 8.64 30.66
C VAL A 247 7.89 8.67 29.89
N HIS A 248 6.76 8.60 30.62
CA HIS A 248 5.42 8.45 30.03
C HIS A 248 4.54 9.70 30.10
N ILE A 249 5.04 10.79 30.69
CA ILE A 249 4.39 12.10 30.78
C ILE A 249 5.20 13.08 29.95
N HIS A 250 4.53 13.96 29.20
CA HIS A 250 5.14 14.83 28.20
C HIS A 250 4.60 16.26 28.32
N ASP A 251 5.46 17.24 28.03
CA ASP A 251 5.10 18.65 28.05
C ASP A 251 4.24 19.08 26.82
N ASP A 252 4.03 18.17 25.86
CA ASP A 252 3.26 18.44 24.65
C ASP A 252 1.75 18.25 24.91
N LEU A 253 0.99 19.33 24.83
CA LEU A 253 -0.46 19.33 25.09
C LEU A 253 -1.26 18.45 24.11
N LEU A 254 -0.72 18.17 22.92
CA LEU A 254 -1.39 17.31 21.94
C LEU A 254 -1.20 15.83 22.24
N TYR A 255 -0.21 15.47 23.06
CA TYR A 255 0.01 14.12 23.54
C TYR A 255 0.69 14.14 24.93
N PRO A 256 -0.04 14.47 26.00
CA PRO A 256 0.54 14.75 27.31
C PRO A 256 0.94 13.49 28.08
N GLN A 257 0.41 12.32 27.73
CA GLN A 257 0.70 11.07 28.41
C GLN A 257 0.56 9.85 27.47
N CYS A 258 1.36 8.81 27.71
CA CYS A 258 1.23 7.53 27.00
C CYS A 258 -0.11 6.82 27.25
N GLU A 259 -0.69 6.23 26.21
CA GLU A 259 -2.04 5.60 26.25
C GLU A 259 -2.10 4.24 26.98
N HIS A 260 -0.97 3.68 27.39
CA HIS A 260 -0.93 2.39 28.08
C HIS A 260 -0.69 2.58 29.59
N SER A 261 -1.20 1.64 30.39
CA SER A 261 -0.92 1.60 31.83
C SER A 261 0.58 1.39 32.08
N HIS A 262 1.07 1.94 33.20
CA HIS A 262 2.45 1.74 33.64
C HIS A 262 2.68 0.25 33.93
N ARG A 263 3.59 -0.39 33.19
CA ARG A 263 3.96 -1.77 33.48
C ARG A 263 4.93 -1.77 34.65
N VAL A 264 4.48 -2.22 35.83
CA VAL A 264 5.39 -2.51 36.95
C VAL A 264 6.25 -3.68 36.53
N SER A 265 7.55 -3.44 36.32
CA SER A 265 8.53 -4.50 36.11
C SER A 265 8.56 -5.35 37.38
N LYS A 266 8.06 -6.59 37.31
CA LYS A 266 8.33 -7.56 38.38
C LYS A 266 9.84 -7.70 38.49
N GLY A 267 10.34 -7.42 39.70
CA GLY A 267 11.72 -7.05 40.00
C GLY A 267 12.80 -7.98 39.47
N GLY A 268 13.99 -7.40 39.38
CA GLY A 268 15.25 -8.09 39.07
C GLY A 268 15.42 -8.37 37.59
N ARG A 269 15.67 -7.35 36.78
CA ARG A 269 16.15 -7.56 35.42
C ARG A 269 17.19 -6.53 34.98
N THR A 270 18.24 -7.03 34.33
CA THR A 270 19.33 -6.24 33.77
C THR A 270 18.83 -5.35 32.61
N PRO A 271 19.61 -4.36 32.13
CA PRO A 271 19.17 -3.41 31.10
C PRO A 271 18.64 -4.05 29.81
N ASP A 272 18.97 -5.32 29.58
CA ASP A 272 18.54 -6.12 28.43
C ASP A 272 17.07 -6.57 28.45
N ASP A 273 16.34 -6.29 29.54
CA ASP A 273 15.05 -6.91 29.83
C ASP A 273 13.87 -5.93 29.90
N LYS A 274 14.07 -4.68 29.47
CA LYS A 274 12.98 -3.74 29.08
C LYS A 274 12.19 -4.24 27.85
N ARG A 275 12.48 -5.46 27.37
CA ARG A 275 11.93 -6.27 26.26
C ARG A 275 10.41 -6.37 26.13
N SER A 276 9.60 -5.87 27.06
CA SER A 276 8.15 -6.10 27.08
C SER A 276 7.32 -4.88 26.66
N ALA A 277 7.85 -3.66 26.72
CA ALA A 277 7.03 -2.46 26.61
C ALA A 277 6.46 -2.22 25.20
N ALA A 278 7.17 -2.66 24.16
CA ALA A 278 6.84 -2.29 22.79
C ALA A 278 6.29 -3.42 21.92
N SER A 279 5.88 -4.55 22.51
CA SER A 279 5.27 -5.66 21.76
C SER A 279 3.75 -5.55 21.59
N ARG A 280 3.15 -4.43 22.05
CA ARG A 280 1.72 -4.11 21.87
C ARG A 280 1.48 -2.64 21.49
N LEU A 281 2.38 -2.11 20.69
CA LEU A 281 2.09 -1.10 19.68
C LEU A 281 2.60 -1.66 18.36
#